data_AF-A0A7C3XIU4-F1
#
_entry.id   AF-A0A7C3XIU4-F1
#
_cell.length_a   1.000
_cell.length_b   1.000
_cell.length_c   1.000
_cell.angle_alpha   90.00
_cell.angle_beta   90.00
_cell.angle_gamma   90.00
#
_symmetry.space_group_name_H-M   'P 1'
#
loop_
_entity.id
_entity.type
_entity.pdbx_description
1 polymer ?
#
loop_
_entity_poly.entity_id
_entity_poly.type
_entity_poly.pdbx_seq_one_letter_code
_entity_poly.pdbx_strand_id
1 'polypeptide(L)'
;MYSCLGHSVMHVPGVIHSGPVPHNPISSRKERRKMQVYRKSRKGFSLVELLAVVLILAVLAAVAVPLYVSQRKSAAGRACKANLAAIASAVSAYAIRNGAYPDSIATLVGQPEGLAAVPACPLGGAYTWTTSTTGASLSCPNATAHVGYGGSASTEWQRTFPALATDSIP
;
A
#
# COMPACT_ATOMS: atom_id res chain seq x y z
N MET A 1 -39.10 12.81 12.66
CA MET A 1 -39.36 12.56 14.09
C MET A 1 -38.01 12.55 14.79
N TYR A 2 -37.37 13.72 14.93
CA TYR A 2 -37.35 14.59 16.11
C TYR A 2 -36.74 13.94 17.36
N SER A 3 -35.51 14.34 17.70
CA SER A 3 -35.14 14.74 19.08
C SER A 3 -33.74 15.37 19.09
N CYS A 4 -33.71 16.69 18.91
CA CYS A 4 -32.67 17.57 19.41
C CYS A 4 -33.02 17.93 20.86
N LEU A 5 -32.20 17.50 21.81
CA LEU A 5 -32.22 17.87 23.24
C LEU A 5 -30.74 18.04 23.63
N GLY A 6 -30.27 19.08 24.30
CA GLY A 6 -30.89 20.26 24.84
C GLY A 6 -29.76 21.22 25.21
N HIS A 7 -30.00 22.49 24.96
CA HIS A 7 -29.20 23.64 25.32
C HIS A 7 -29.23 23.78 26.86
N SER A 8 -28.08 23.94 27.52
CA SER A 8 -28.08 24.39 28.92
C SER A 8 -26.87 25.29 29.17
N VAL A 9 -27.12 26.58 29.01
CA VAL A 9 -26.23 27.70 29.33
C VAL A 9 -26.26 27.89 30.84
N MET A 10 -25.15 27.61 31.52
CA MET A 10 -24.99 27.93 32.94
C MET A 10 -24.27 29.26 33.10
N HIS A 11 -25.05 30.24 33.54
CA HIS A 11 -24.67 31.59 33.92
C HIS A 11 -23.85 31.53 35.22
N VAL A 12 -22.67 32.13 35.25
CA VAL A 12 -21.89 32.34 36.50
C VAL A 12 -21.95 33.82 36.84
N PRO A 13 -22.57 34.23 37.95
CA PRO A 13 -22.51 35.62 38.40
C PRO A 13 -21.15 35.91 39.02
N GLY A 14 -20.57 37.06 38.65
CA GLY A 14 -19.35 37.59 39.24
C GLY A 14 -19.56 38.08 40.68
N VAL A 15 -18.52 37.94 41.49
CA VAL A 15 -18.30 38.74 42.69
C VAL A 15 -16.86 39.24 42.69
N ILE A 16 -16.76 40.55 42.78
CA ILE A 16 -15.56 41.36 42.90
C ILE A 16 -15.34 41.56 44.40
N HIS A 17 -14.17 41.16 44.93
CA HIS A 17 -13.74 41.59 46.25
C HIS A 17 -12.25 41.94 46.22
N SER A 18 -11.98 43.24 46.10
CA SER A 18 -10.65 43.85 46.19
C SER A 18 -10.43 44.34 47.62
N GLY A 19 -9.87 43.50 48.47
CA GLY A 19 -9.29 43.90 49.75
C GLY A 19 -7.78 44.20 49.59
N PRO A 20 -7.23 45.25 50.23
CA PRO A 20 -5.79 45.49 50.24
C PRO A 20 -5.08 44.42 51.09
N VAL A 21 -4.14 43.70 50.47
CA VAL A 21 -3.29 42.72 51.15
C VAL A 21 -2.15 43.46 51.86
N PRO A 22 -1.96 43.28 53.18
CA PRO A 22 -0.84 43.90 53.89
C PRO A 22 0.50 43.30 53.43
N HIS A 23 1.44 44.18 53.12
CA HIS A 23 2.81 43.82 52.80
C HIS A 23 3.56 43.53 54.11
N ASN A 24 4.10 42.32 54.22
CA ASN A 24 5.00 41.94 55.31
C ASN A 24 6.45 42.30 54.92
N PRO A 25 7.19 43.13 55.68
CA PRO A 25 8.59 43.37 55.42
C PRO A 25 9.42 42.11 55.71
N ILE A 26 10.19 41.73 54.69
CA ILE A 26 11.11 40.60 54.66
C ILE A 26 12.11 40.71 55.82
N SER A 27 11.95 39.89 56.86
CA SER A 27 13.00 39.69 57.85
C SER A 27 14.06 38.75 57.27
N SER A 28 15.17 39.36 56.91
CA SER A 28 16.38 38.76 56.39
C SER A 28 17.04 37.83 57.42
N ARG A 29 16.59 36.56 57.48
CA ARG A 29 17.37 35.50 58.13
C ARG A 29 18.28 34.84 57.10
N LYS A 30 19.54 35.30 57.12
CA LYS A 30 20.67 34.86 56.32
C LYS A 30 21.08 33.42 56.67
N GLU A 31 20.22 32.44 56.42
CA GLU A 31 20.62 31.04 56.42
C GLU A 31 21.21 30.71 55.04
N ARG A 32 22.53 30.89 54.95
CA ARG A 32 23.37 30.37 53.86
C ARG A 32 23.40 28.85 53.95
N ARG A 33 22.25 28.19 53.74
CA ARG A 33 22.21 26.79 53.36
C ARG A 33 22.86 26.74 51.99
N LYS A 34 24.11 26.26 51.93
CA LYS A 34 24.75 25.86 50.68
C LYS A 34 23.92 24.73 50.09
N MET A 35 22.79 25.05 49.47
CA MET A 35 22.12 24.18 48.53
C MET A 35 23.10 24.08 47.36
N GLN A 36 23.98 23.08 47.42
CA GLN A 36 24.64 22.58 46.23
C GLN A 36 23.53 22.03 45.35
N VAL A 37 22.96 22.91 44.53
CA VAL A 37 22.09 22.53 43.43
C VAL A 37 22.96 21.64 42.54
N TYR A 38 22.84 20.33 42.72
CA TYR A 38 23.43 19.35 41.83
C TYR A 38 22.67 19.54 40.51
N ARG A 39 23.17 20.45 39.65
CA ARG A 39 22.67 20.62 38.30
C ARG A 39 22.88 19.25 37.67
N LYS A 40 21.80 18.46 37.58
CA LYS A 40 21.81 17.17 36.90
C LYS A 40 22.17 17.50 35.46
N SER A 41 23.46 17.39 35.12
CA SER A 41 23.96 17.69 33.78
C SER A 41 23.13 16.85 32.83
N ARG A 42 22.27 17.50 32.04
CA ARG A 42 21.57 16.83 30.96
C ARG A 42 22.66 16.41 29.99
N LYS A 43 23.00 15.13 30.02
CA LYS A 43 23.86 14.51 29.01
C LYS A 43 23.09 14.60 27.70
N GLY A 44 23.49 15.52 26.83
CA GLY A 44 23.02 15.57 25.45
C GLY A 44 23.63 14.41 24.67
N PHE A 45 22.96 14.00 23.59
CA PHE A 45 23.50 13.05 22.62
C PHE A 45 24.85 13.57 22.09
N SER A 46 25.88 12.73 22.14
CA SER A 46 27.17 13.02 21.51
C SER A 46 27.00 13.01 19.99
N LEU A 47 27.72 13.91 19.30
CA LEU A 47 27.81 13.85 17.84
C LEU A 47 28.35 12.49 17.35
N VAL A 48 29.22 11.87 18.15
CA VAL A 48 29.77 10.53 17.86
C VAL A 48 28.70 9.44 17.98
N GLU A 49 27.77 9.56 18.92
CA GLU A 49 26.66 8.61 19.08
C GLU A 49 25.72 8.67 17.89
N LEU A 50 25.42 9.87 17.39
CA LEU A 50 24.58 10.02 16.20
C LEU A 50 25.30 9.55 14.93
N LEU A 51 26.62 9.77 14.83
CA LEU A 51 27.44 9.35 13.69
C LEU A 51 27.51 7.82 13.57
N ALA A 52 27.73 7.10 14.68
CA ALA A 52 27.77 5.64 14.66
C ALA A 52 26.43 5.01 14.21
N VAL A 53 25.29 5.61 14.59
CA VAL A 53 23.96 5.12 14.21
C VAL A 53 23.72 5.26 12.71
N VAL A 54 23.98 6.43 12.13
CA VAL A 54 23.75 6.64 10.68
C VAL A 54 24.70 5.80 9.83
N LEU A 55 25.90 5.51 10.34
CA LEU A 55 26.84 4.58 9.70
C LEU A 55 26.25 3.17 9.58
N ILE A 56 25.71 2.64 10.69
CA ILE A 56 25.10 1.30 10.67
C ILE A 56 23.85 1.28 9.77
N LEU A 57 23.02 2.34 9.84
CA LEU A 57 21.84 2.47 8.98
C LEU A 57 22.21 2.50 7.49
N ALA A 58 23.32 3.15 7.11
CA ALA A 58 23.79 3.19 5.74
C ALA A 58 24.16 1.78 5.22
N VAL A 59 24.85 0.97 6.03
CA VAL A 59 25.20 -0.41 5.68
C VAL A 59 23.95 -1.27 5.52
N LEU A 60 22.98 -1.17 6.45
CA LEU A 60 21.72 -1.90 6.36
C LEU A 60 20.91 -1.50 5.13
N ALA A 61 20.81 -0.19 4.85
CA ALA A 61 20.07 0.32 3.70
C ALA A 61 20.68 -0.14 2.37
N ALA A 62 22.01 -0.21 2.26
CA ALA A 62 22.71 -0.65 1.06
C ALA A 62 22.31 -2.07 0.62
N VAL A 63 22.09 -2.99 1.59
CA VAL A 63 21.64 -4.36 1.31
C VAL A 63 20.12 -4.45 1.21
N ALA A 64 19.39 -3.72 2.05
CA ALA A 64 17.94 -3.81 2.13
C ALA A 64 17.24 -3.28 0.86
N VAL A 65 17.72 -2.19 0.26
CA VAL A 65 17.09 -1.57 -0.92
C VAL A 65 17.03 -2.49 -2.15
N PRO A 66 18.13 -3.09 -2.64
CA PRO A 66 18.07 -3.97 -3.81
C PRO A 66 17.22 -5.24 -3.55
N LEU A 67 17.32 -5.80 -2.34
CA LEU A 67 16.48 -6.93 -1.93
C LEU A 67 14.99 -6.56 -1.91
N TYR A 68 14.66 -5.38 -1.40
CA TYR A 68 13.29 -4.90 -1.35
C TYR A 68 12.68 -4.71 -2.74
N VAL A 69 13.44 -4.10 -3.66
CA VAL A 69 13.00 -3.88 -5.04
C VAL A 69 12.79 -5.21 -5.78
N SER A 70 13.68 -6.20 -5.58
CA SER A 70 13.52 -7.51 -6.21
C SER A 70 12.30 -8.26 -5.66
N GLN A 71 12.07 -8.22 -4.35
CA GLN A 71 10.91 -8.85 -3.72
C GLN A 71 9.60 -8.22 -4.18
N ARG A 72 9.55 -6.88 -4.30
CA ARG A 72 8.38 -6.18 -4.86
C ARG A 72 8.09 -6.60 -6.31
N LYS A 73 9.13 -6.68 -7.17
CA LYS A 73 8.97 -7.13 -8.57
C LYS A 73 8.45 -8.57 -8.64
N SER A 74 9.00 -9.47 -7.82
CA SER A 74 8.55 -10.87 -7.76
C SER A 74 7.11 -10.98 -7.29
N ALA A 75 6.71 -10.22 -6.26
CA ALA A 75 5.32 -10.18 -5.78
C ALA A 75 4.37 -9.63 -6.86
N ALA A 76 4.76 -8.56 -7.55
CA ALA A 76 4.01 -8.00 -8.66
C ALA A 76 3.86 -9.02 -9.82
N GLY A 77 4.91 -9.78 -10.13
CA GLY A 77 4.83 -10.87 -11.12
C GLY A 77 3.81 -11.94 -10.71
N ARG A 78 3.84 -12.39 -9.46
CA ARG A 78 2.87 -13.39 -8.94
C ARG A 78 1.43 -12.87 -8.97
N ALA A 79 1.22 -11.61 -8.60
CA ALA A 79 -0.09 -10.95 -8.68
C ALA A 79 -0.56 -10.82 -10.14
N CYS A 80 0.32 -10.48 -11.07
CA CYS A 80 0.01 -10.43 -12.49
C CYS A 80 -0.46 -11.81 -12.99
N LYS A 81 0.24 -12.90 -12.62
CA LYS A 81 -0.17 -14.26 -12.96
C LYS A 81 -1.57 -14.60 -12.44
N ALA A 82 -1.86 -14.25 -11.19
CA ALA A 82 -3.16 -14.49 -10.58
C ALA A 82 -4.27 -13.71 -11.32
N ASN A 83 -4.03 -12.45 -11.64
CA ASN A 83 -4.98 -11.63 -12.41
C ASN A 83 -5.23 -12.20 -13.80
N LEU A 84 -4.18 -12.61 -14.52
CA LEU A 84 -4.29 -13.23 -15.85
C LEU A 84 -5.13 -14.51 -15.79
N ALA A 85 -4.91 -15.36 -14.79
CA ALA A 85 -5.69 -16.59 -14.60
C ALA A 85 -7.17 -16.30 -14.29
N ALA A 86 -7.45 -15.29 -13.46
CA ALA A 86 -8.80 -14.88 -13.14
C ALA A 86 -9.53 -14.35 -14.38
N ILE A 87 -8.88 -13.49 -15.17
CA ILE A 87 -9.44 -12.97 -16.41
C ILE A 87 -9.65 -14.10 -17.42
N ALA A 88 -8.68 -15.00 -17.60
CA ALA A 88 -8.79 -16.12 -18.52
C ALA A 88 -9.95 -17.06 -18.17
N SER A 89 -10.17 -17.32 -16.88
CA SER A 89 -11.33 -18.09 -16.40
C SER A 89 -12.66 -17.38 -16.68
N ALA A 90 -12.72 -16.06 -16.51
CA ALA A 90 -13.92 -15.29 -16.84
C ALA A 90 -14.19 -15.28 -18.35
N VAL A 91 -13.14 -15.18 -19.17
CA VAL A 91 -13.22 -15.23 -20.63
C VAL A 91 -13.73 -16.58 -21.12
N SER A 92 -13.20 -17.69 -20.59
CA SER A 92 -13.65 -19.04 -20.98
C SER A 92 -15.11 -19.27 -20.61
N ALA A 93 -15.52 -18.85 -19.40
CA ALA A 93 -16.91 -18.94 -18.98
C ALA A 93 -17.83 -18.07 -19.83
N TYR A 94 -17.41 -16.85 -20.17
CA TYR A 94 -18.16 -15.95 -21.06
C TYR A 94 -18.32 -16.57 -22.46
N ALA A 95 -17.25 -17.16 -23.01
CA ALA A 95 -17.28 -17.79 -24.32
C ALA A 95 -18.22 -19.01 -24.36
N ILE A 96 -18.26 -19.81 -23.29
CA ILE A 96 -19.18 -20.94 -23.17
C ILE A 96 -20.64 -20.46 -23.12
N ARG A 97 -20.93 -19.37 -22.40
CA ARG A 97 -22.29 -18.86 -22.25
C ARG A 97 -22.80 -18.11 -23.49
N ASN A 98 -21.96 -17.29 -24.11
CA ASN A 98 -22.37 -16.40 -25.19
C ASN A 98 -22.00 -16.91 -26.59
N GLY A 99 -21.25 -18.02 -26.67
CA GLY A 99 -20.80 -18.60 -27.95
C GLY A 99 -19.74 -17.76 -28.68
N ALA A 100 -19.27 -16.67 -28.07
CA ALA A 100 -18.27 -15.77 -28.62
C ALA A 100 -17.38 -15.19 -27.51
N TYR A 101 -16.14 -14.83 -27.87
CA TYR A 101 -15.23 -14.15 -26.95
C TYR A 101 -15.65 -12.69 -26.73
N PRO A 102 -15.37 -12.10 -25.55
CA PRO A 102 -15.73 -10.72 -25.27
C PRO A 102 -14.83 -9.76 -26.06
N ASP A 103 -15.40 -8.69 -26.63
CA ASP A 103 -14.64 -7.69 -27.41
C ASP A 103 -13.58 -6.97 -26.58
N SER A 104 -13.77 -6.88 -25.26
CA SER A 104 -12.84 -6.28 -24.32
C SER A 104 -12.92 -6.92 -22.93
N ILE A 105 -11.89 -6.73 -22.12
CA ILE A 105 -11.89 -7.16 -20.71
C ILE A 105 -12.97 -6.41 -19.91
N ALA A 106 -13.30 -5.16 -20.29
CA ALA A 106 -14.33 -4.38 -19.62
C ALA A 106 -15.72 -5.01 -19.77
N THR A 107 -15.98 -5.73 -20.86
CA THR A 107 -17.24 -6.46 -21.09
C THR A 107 -17.47 -7.56 -20.06
N LEU A 108 -16.40 -8.08 -19.43
CA LEU A 108 -16.50 -9.08 -18.37
C LEU A 108 -16.93 -8.47 -17.04
N VAL A 109 -16.93 -7.14 -16.87
CA VAL A 109 -17.30 -6.53 -15.60
C VAL A 109 -18.81 -6.56 -15.41
N GLY A 110 -19.26 -7.07 -14.26
CA GLY A 110 -20.69 -7.14 -13.93
C GLY A 110 -21.45 -8.32 -14.57
N GLN A 111 -20.76 -9.19 -15.31
CA GLN A 111 -21.32 -10.47 -15.76
C GLN A 111 -21.31 -11.48 -14.60
N PRO A 112 -22.24 -12.46 -14.57
CA PRO A 112 -22.31 -13.45 -13.49
C PRO A 112 -21.04 -14.33 -13.40
N GLU A 113 -20.41 -14.61 -14.53
CA GLU A 113 -19.12 -15.29 -14.68
C GLU A 113 -17.91 -14.33 -14.74
N GLY A 114 -18.21 -13.05 -14.59
CA GLY A 114 -17.33 -11.94 -14.87
C GLY A 114 -16.42 -11.53 -13.71
N LEU A 115 -15.77 -10.39 -13.91
CA LEU A 115 -14.90 -9.78 -12.89
C LEU A 115 -15.69 -8.71 -12.13
N ALA A 116 -15.41 -8.54 -10.83
CA ALA A 116 -15.99 -7.45 -10.05
C ALA A 116 -15.54 -6.06 -10.56
N ALA A 117 -14.29 -5.98 -11.02
CA ALA A 117 -13.71 -4.84 -11.71
C ALA A 117 -12.52 -5.33 -12.55
N VAL A 118 -12.10 -4.57 -13.56
CA VAL A 118 -10.86 -4.87 -14.28
C VAL A 118 -9.68 -4.66 -13.31
N PRO A 119 -8.92 -5.70 -12.96
CA PRO A 119 -7.79 -5.54 -12.06
C PRO A 119 -6.74 -4.65 -12.71
N ALA A 120 -6.03 -3.85 -11.91
CA ALA A 120 -4.90 -3.05 -12.39
C ALA A 120 -3.65 -3.94 -12.55
N CYS A 121 -2.80 -3.62 -13.53
CA CYS A 121 -1.53 -4.33 -13.69
C CYS A 121 -0.56 -3.93 -12.56
N PRO A 122 -0.08 -4.86 -11.72
CA PRO A 122 0.84 -4.55 -10.61
C PRO A 122 2.25 -4.17 -11.07
N LEU A 123 2.57 -4.38 -12.36
CA LEU A 123 3.84 -3.96 -12.99
C LEU A 123 3.74 -2.57 -13.63
N GLY A 124 2.57 -1.94 -13.58
CA GLY A 124 2.28 -0.67 -14.27
C GLY A 124 1.70 -0.88 -15.67
N GLY A 125 0.88 0.05 -16.12
CA GLY A 125 0.20 0.02 -17.42
C GLY A 125 -1.16 -0.67 -17.42
N ALA A 126 -1.74 -0.80 -18.62
CA ALA A 126 -2.98 -1.50 -18.87
C ALA A 126 -2.71 -2.88 -19.49
N TYR A 127 -3.65 -3.80 -19.32
CA TYR A 127 -3.64 -5.07 -20.03
C TYR A 127 -3.91 -4.82 -21.52
N THR A 128 -3.12 -5.42 -22.40
CA THR A 128 -3.41 -5.44 -23.83
C THR A 128 -4.30 -6.64 -24.14
N TRP A 129 -5.31 -6.42 -24.96
CA TRP A 129 -6.33 -7.40 -25.28
C TRP A 129 -6.44 -7.54 -26.79
N THR A 130 -6.40 -8.77 -27.27
CA THR A 130 -6.60 -9.07 -28.68
C THR A 130 -7.50 -10.29 -28.80
N THR A 131 -8.55 -10.17 -29.59
CA THR A 131 -9.48 -11.26 -29.87
C THR A 131 -9.40 -11.68 -31.32
N SER A 132 -9.75 -12.93 -31.55
CA SER A 132 -9.93 -13.53 -32.85
C SER A 132 -11.16 -14.41 -32.80
N THR A 133 -11.64 -14.83 -33.97
CA THR A 133 -12.74 -15.79 -34.06
C THR A 133 -12.42 -17.08 -33.29
N THR A 134 -11.12 -17.42 -33.15
CA THR A 134 -10.63 -18.70 -32.61
C THR A 134 -10.19 -18.67 -31.15
N GLY A 135 -10.11 -17.48 -30.55
CA GLY A 135 -9.55 -17.31 -29.20
C GLY A 135 -9.32 -15.86 -28.82
N ALA A 136 -8.91 -15.65 -27.57
CA ALA A 136 -8.51 -14.36 -27.04
C ALA A 136 -7.13 -14.44 -26.38
N SER A 137 -6.35 -13.36 -26.48
CA SER A 137 -5.09 -13.20 -25.77
C SER A 137 -5.03 -11.90 -24.98
N LEU A 138 -4.45 -12.02 -23.79
CA LEU A 138 -4.34 -11.00 -22.78
C LEU A 138 -2.87 -10.86 -22.41
N SER A 139 -2.26 -9.73 -22.67
CA SER A 139 -0.83 -9.51 -22.37
C SER A 139 -0.62 -8.38 -21.37
N CYS A 140 0.41 -8.57 -20.57
CA CYS A 140 1.03 -7.64 -19.65
C CYS A 140 2.51 -7.54 -20.00
N PRO A 141 3.21 -6.46 -19.59
CA PRO A 141 4.61 -6.22 -19.98
C PRO A 141 5.56 -7.41 -19.84
N ASN A 142 5.31 -8.34 -18.91
CA ASN A 142 6.14 -9.54 -18.69
C ASN A 142 5.35 -10.88 -18.67
N ALA A 143 4.08 -10.91 -19.09
CA ALA A 143 3.29 -12.15 -19.05
C ALA A 143 2.11 -12.12 -20.03
N THR A 144 1.82 -13.24 -20.68
CA THR A 144 0.70 -13.35 -21.62
C THR A 144 -0.17 -14.56 -21.27
N ALA A 145 -1.49 -14.40 -21.36
CA ALA A 145 -2.45 -15.49 -21.24
C ALA A 145 -3.22 -15.65 -22.56
N HIS A 146 -3.46 -16.90 -22.94
CA HIS A 146 -4.18 -17.30 -24.14
C HIS A 146 -5.39 -18.14 -23.74
N VAL A 147 -6.54 -17.88 -24.36
CA VAL A 147 -7.77 -18.67 -24.21
C VAL A 147 -8.20 -19.12 -25.60
N GLY A 148 -8.21 -20.44 -25.84
CA GLY A 148 -8.56 -21.06 -27.11
C GLY A 148 -9.97 -21.67 -27.12
N TYR A 149 -10.48 -22.00 -28.32
CA TYR A 149 -11.78 -22.67 -28.49
C TYR A 149 -11.89 -23.93 -27.63
N GLY A 150 -13.01 -24.07 -26.92
CA GLY A 150 -13.25 -25.15 -25.96
C GLY A 150 -12.92 -24.78 -24.51
N GLY A 151 -12.54 -23.53 -24.22
CA GLY A 151 -12.33 -23.04 -22.85
C GLY A 151 -10.96 -23.39 -22.27
N SER A 152 -10.03 -23.87 -23.10
CA SER A 152 -8.64 -24.11 -22.71
C SER A 152 -7.93 -22.77 -22.50
N ALA A 153 -7.59 -22.47 -21.25
CA ALA A 153 -6.79 -21.31 -20.89
C ALA A 153 -5.35 -21.74 -20.60
N SER A 154 -4.37 -21.26 -21.37
CA SER A 154 -2.95 -21.39 -21.06
C SER A 154 -2.40 -20.03 -20.63
N THR A 155 -1.70 -19.99 -19.50
CA THR A 155 -0.97 -18.79 -19.07
C THR A 155 0.50 -19.01 -19.39
N GLU A 156 0.98 -18.37 -20.44
CA GLU A 156 2.37 -18.47 -20.87
C GLU A 156 3.20 -17.38 -20.20
N TRP A 157 4.02 -17.79 -19.24
CA TRP A 157 5.07 -16.92 -18.68
C TRP A 157 6.27 -16.94 -19.62
N GLN A 158 6.35 -15.95 -20.50
CA GLN A 158 7.47 -15.83 -21.42
C GLN A 158 8.77 -15.62 -20.64
N ARG A 159 9.68 -16.61 -20.69
CA ARG A 159 11.11 -16.36 -20.50
C ARG A 159 11.81 -15.92 -21.80
N THR A 160 11.15 -15.91 -22.96
CA THR A 160 11.75 -15.52 -24.25
C THR A 160 10.68 -15.25 -25.32
N PHE A 161 10.82 -14.18 -26.09
CA PHE A 161 10.11 -13.96 -27.37
C PHE A 161 10.66 -14.91 -28.46
N PRO A 162 10.17 -14.81 -29.71
CA PRO A 162 8.91 -15.23 -30.31
C PRO A 162 9.04 -16.66 -30.89
N ALA A 163 8.02 -17.14 -31.62
CA ALA A 163 7.96 -18.47 -32.23
C ALA A 163 9.30 -19.01 -32.79
N LEU A 164 9.66 -20.22 -32.35
CA LEU A 164 10.40 -21.30 -33.01
C LEU A 164 11.23 -22.07 -31.95
N ALA A 165 10.63 -23.07 -31.33
CA ALA A 165 11.36 -24.21 -30.80
C ALA A 165 10.39 -25.39 -30.66
N THR A 166 10.34 -26.17 -31.73
CA THR A 166 10.21 -27.62 -31.59
C THR A 166 11.24 -28.09 -30.55
N ASP A 167 10.79 -28.39 -29.35
CA ASP A 167 11.50 -29.31 -28.46
C ASP A 167 10.49 -30.36 -27.99
N SER A 168 10.31 -31.34 -28.87
CA SER A 168 10.30 -32.73 -28.45
C SER A 168 11.44 -33.01 -27.46
N ILE A 169 11.20 -33.82 -26.43
CA ILE A 169 12.01 -34.96 -25.95
C ILE A 169 11.71 -35.21 -24.45
N PRO A 170 11.68 -36.47 -23.97
CA PRO A 170 11.63 -37.76 -24.68
C PRO A 170 10.22 -38.37 -24.75
#